data_AF-A0A660V856-F1
#
_entry.id   AF-A0A660V856-F1
#
_cell.length_a   1.000
_cell.length_b   1.000
_cell.length_c   1.000
_cell.angle_alpha   90.00
_cell.angle_beta   90.00
_cell.angle_gamma   90.00
#
_symmetry.space_group_name_H-M   'P 1'
#
loop_
_entity.id
_entity.type
_entity.pdbx_description
1 polymer ?
#
loop_
_entity_poly.entity_id
_entity_poly.type
_entity_poly.pdbx_seq_one_letter_code
_entity_poly.pdbx_strand_id
1 'polypeptide(L)'
;MFVIALGLLWGAFSIAVSAAPSSIDQAKRAKIDMTIRIVTEQINRGLYQQAQSQLGTLQTSDEFVAYISQRQHQTIVKLQNQITQSIQEREKIARILRQSEALAEQGNYADALGLLSQITASQYASEPERQMIQDSYQRISDQNRRQQQEWQLLFVQSVSAYNSGQSEQARQGFMQVIESGYPIKGGKTPEQYILLIDTDAARATTPLADDLQWPIQPDQDIQTTPDVADEDIEPIDLLELEVSRQVADSASTQAQQEELSYLEVVKQKRAVQVDYTMAIVKDAVEKAQQALDDPQFDQAMQSLRRAFSTVEKNKMLLGDAIYSDYTARLIDLEQKVNEARQVSQQQTELQRQQQADELTTQIRQTMETQRTQAVADYMDRAFAFQGEQRYEEALGQLEQLLAVDPLNQRAMIMKQTLQHTVNYIEQRRIQDEINTEELELMMDIKRRTIPFADEINFPRNWKEISERREAALAEASSPADAAINELLDKTVDLSILTEDTTLAEAIEIVQNAVSPALPIVVYWPDLQDNAFIERDVSIGLDGAGFGNIVLRVALSRILEAVSSGGFAELGFVAQEGTITIATKEALPTNLVTNMY
;
A
#
# COMPACT_ATOMS: atom_id res chain seq x y z
N MET A 1 10.03 28.07 40.23
CA MET A 1 10.18 26.91 41.12
C MET A 1 8.81 26.54 41.67
N PHE A 2 8.09 25.65 40.98
CA PHE A 2 6.90 24.95 41.50
C PHE A 2 6.77 23.63 40.73
N VAL A 3 6.22 22.60 41.37
CA VAL A 3 6.28 21.21 40.89
C VAL A 3 5.04 20.87 40.06
N ILE A 4 5.23 20.28 38.88
CA ILE A 4 4.16 19.64 38.12
C ILE A 4 4.05 18.19 38.59
N ALA A 5 2.94 17.86 39.26
CA ALA A 5 2.64 16.49 39.65
C ALA A 5 2.07 15.71 38.45
N LEU A 6 2.80 14.71 37.96
CA LEU A 6 2.36 13.87 36.85
C LEU A 6 1.47 12.73 37.37
N GLY A 7 0.18 12.77 37.02
CA GLY A 7 -0.78 11.75 37.43
C GLY A 7 -0.55 10.41 36.72
N LEU A 8 -0.44 9.33 37.48
CA LEU A 8 -0.31 7.97 36.96
C LEU A 8 -1.66 7.43 36.46
N LEU A 9 -1.75 7.12 35.17
CA LEU A 9 -2.83 6.28 34.64
C LEU A 9 -2.51 4.80 34.92
N TRP A 10 -3.44 4.11 35.58
CA TRP A 10 -3.48 2.65 35.64
C TRP A 10 -4.42 2.15 34.53
N GLY A 11 -3.94 1.22 33.71
CA GLY A 11 -4.79 0.36 32.87
C GLY A 11 -4.69 -1.06 33.38
N ALA A 12 -5.83 -1.71 33.64
CA ALA A 12 -5.90 -3.10 34.04
C ALA A 12 -6.27 -3.98 32.85
N PHE A 13 -5.72 -5.19 32.78
CA PHE A 13 -6.27 -6.27 31.97
C PHE A 13 -5.93 -7.61 32.62
N SER A 14 -6.94 -8.46 32.80
CA SER A 14 -6.89 -9.58 33.75
C SER A 14 -6.56 -10.92 33.08
N ILE A 15 -5.59 -11.67 33.62
CA ILE A 15 -5.39 -13.10 33.31
C ILE A 15 -5.10 -13.87 34.60
N ALA A 16 -5.91 -14.90 34.85
CA ALA A 16 -5.79 -15.94 35.88
C ALA A 16 -5.68 -15.49 37.35
N VAL A 17 -6.64 -15.93 38.17
CA VAL A 17 -6.64 -15.73 39.63
C VAL A 17 -5.49 -16.53 40.26
N SER A 18 -4.36 -15.87 40.46
CA SER A 18 -3.44 -16.20 41.55
C SER A 18 -3.87 -15.42 42.81
N ALA A 19 -3.65 -16.00 43.99
CA ALA A 19 -4.18 -15.45 45.23
C ALA A 19 -3.73 -13.99 45.47
N ALA A 20 -4.68 -13.14 45.85
CA ALA A 20 -4.43 -11.70 46.04
C ALA A 20 -3.24 -11.47 46.99
N PRO A 21 -2.27 -10.61 46.64
CA PRO A 21 -1.09 -10.38 47.45
C PRO A 21 -1.50 -9.78 48.80
N SER A 22 -1.16 -10.45 49.90
CA SER A 22 -1.62 -10.08 51.25
C SER A 22 -0.84 -8.91 51.86
N SER A 23 0.08 -8.31 51.10
CA SER A 23 0.76 -7.06 51.45
C SER A 23 1.12 -6.23 50.20
N ILE A 24 1.25 -4.91 50.41
CA ILE A 24 1.73 -3.95 49.40
C ILE A 24 3.09 -4.38 48.83
N ASP A 25 3.97 -4.90 49.69
CA ASP A 25 5.32 -5.36 49.31
C ASP A 25 5.28 -6.56 48.35
N GLN A 26 4.31 -7.46 48.52
CA GLN A 26 4.10 -8.59 47.61
C GLN A 26 3.55 -8.11 46.26
N ALA A 27 2.64 -7.13 46.25
CA ALA A 27 2.15 -6.51 45.02
C ALA A 27 3.27 -5.81 44.23
N LYS A 28 4.16 -5.08 44.92
CA LYS A 28 5.36 -4.46 44.31
C LYS A 28 6.30 -5.49 43.69
N ARG A 29 6.55 -6.62 44.36
CA ARG A 29 7.37 -7.72 43.82
C ARG A 29 6.73 -8.37 42.59
N ALA A 30 5.41 -8.61 42.62
CA ALA A 30 4.68 -9.11 41.45
C ALA A 30 4.77 -8.14 40.25
N LYS A 31 4.69 -6.83 40.49
CA LYS A 31 4.90 -5.80 39.46
C LYS A 31 6.32 -5.82 38.90
N ILE A 32 7.35 -6.01 39.72
CA ILE A 32 8.74 -6.17 39.27
C ILE A 32 8.89 -7.39 38.34
N ASP A 33 8.35 -8.56 38.72
CA ASP A 33 8.41 -9.77 37.88
C ASP A 33 7.59 -9.62 36.58
N MET A 34 6.45 -8.92 36.63
CA MET A 34 5.66 -8.56 35.46
C MET A 34 6.45 -7.66 34.50
N THR A 35 7.12 -6.60 34.99
CA THR A 35 7.96 -5.73 34.16
C THR A 35 9.14 -6.51 33.54
N ILE A 36 9.79 -7.40 34.29
CA ILE A 36 10.86 -8.26 33.76
C ILE A 36 10.33 -9.17 32.63
N ARG A 37 9.12 -9.72 32.76
CA ARG A 37 8.46 -10.50 31.69
C ARG A 37 8.14 -9.64 30.46
N ILE A 38 7.58 -8.44 30.64
CA ILE A 38 7.26 -7.52 29.53
C ILE A 38 8.53 -7.11 28.79
N VAL A 39 9.60 -6.77 29.50
CA VAL A 39 10.89 -6.41 28.88
C VAL A 39 11.51 -7.60 28.13
N THR A 40 11.40 -8.82 28.67
CA THR A 40 11.84 -10.03 27.97
C THR A 40 11.07 -10.23 26.66
N GLU A 41 9.76 -10.00 26.66
CA GLU A 41 8.92 -10.11 25.46
C GLU A 41 9.15 -8.96 24.46
N GLN A 42 9.45 -7.75 24.92
CA GLN A 42 9.90 -6.64 24.08
C GLN A 42 11.24 -6.95 23.39
N ILE A 43 12.18 -7.58 24.09
CA ILE A 43 13.45 -8.07 23.51
C ILE A 43 13.18 -9.12 22.43
N ASN A 44 12.29 -10.09 22.67
CA ASN A 44 11.89 -11.08 21.66
C ASN A 44 11.30 -10.43 20.39
N ARG A 45 10.57 -9.31 20.55
CA ARG A 45 9.95 -8.54 19.47
C ARG A 45 10.88 -7.47 18.86
N GLY A 46 12.14 -7.39 19.27
CA GLY A 46 13.11 -6.41 18.77
C GLY A 46 12.89 -4.97 19.26
N LEU A 47 12.00 -4.75 20.23
CA LEU A 47 11.60 -3.44 20.77
C LEU A 47 12.60 -2.89 21.81
N TYR A 48 13.89 -2.99 21.51
CA TYR A 48 14.99 -2.81 22.48
C TYR A 48 15.01 -1.43 23.17
N GLN A 49 14.59 -0.36 22.49
CA GLN A 49 14.49 0.98 23.07
C GLN A 49 13.38 1.09 24.13
N GLN A 50 12.22 0.45 23.90
CA GLN A 50 11.14 0.38 24.89
C GLN A 50 11.56 -0.47 26.10
N ALA A 51 12.21 -1.60 25.83
CA ALA A 51 12.80 -2.48 26.84
C ALA A 51 13.82 -1.73 27.72
N GLN A 52 14.71 -0.93 27.12
CA GLN A 52 15.69 -0.13 27.85
C GLN A 52 15.02 0.91 28.75
N SER A 53 14.01 1.61 28.24
CA SER A 53 13.26 2.62 28.99
C SER A 53 12.51 2.02 30.19
N GLN A 54 11.75 0.94 29.99
CA GLN A 54 11.00 0.27 31.06
C GLN A 54 11.92 -0.32 32.14
N LEU A 55 13.03 -0.95 31.74
CA LEU A 55 13.96 -1.51 32.70
C LEU A 55 14.74 -0.41 33.46
N GLY A 56 14.96 0.75 32.83
CA GLY A 56 15.48 1.96 33.47
C GLY A 56 14.51 2.53 34.52
N THR A 57 13.21 2.67 34.20
CA THR A 57 12.24 3.16 35.21
C THR A 57 12.11 2.22 36.41
N LEU A 58 12.28 0.91 36.19
CA LEU A 58 12.33 -0.09 37.27
C LEU A 58 13.55 0.07 38.18
N GLN A 59 14.70 0.53 37.66
CA GLN A 59 15.93 0.76 38.40
C GLN A 59 16.05 2.16 39.04
N THR A 60 15.34 3.16 38.51
CA THR A 60 15.40 4.56 38.99
C THR A 60 14.22 4.94 39.88
N SER A 61 13.16 4.12 39.96
CA SER A 61 12.01 4.38 40.82
C SER A 61 12.26 3.96 42.28
N ASP A 62 12.32 4.94 43.18
CA ASP A 62 12.37 4.75 44.64
C ASP A 62 11.25 3.83 45.17
N GLU A 63 10.12 3.74 44.46
CA GLU A 63 9.01 2.86 44.82
C GLU A 63 9.38 1.37 44.77
N PHE A 64 10.26 0.98 43.83
CA PHE A 64 10.57 -0.42 43.48
C PHE A 64 11.99 -0.86 43.84
N VAL A 65 13.00 0.03 43.82
CA VAL A 65 14.41 -0.33 44.02
C VAL A 65 14.64 -1.14 45.31
N ALA A 66 14.01 -0.75 46.42
CA ALA A 66 14.12 -1.45 47.71
C ALA A 66 13.50 -2.87 47.72
N TYR A 67 12.75 -3.24 46.68
CA TYR A 67 12.00 -4.50 46.58
C TYR A 67 12.61 -5.50 45.56
N ILE A 68 13.59 -5.06 44.76
CA ILE A 68 14.30 -5.91 43.79
C ILE A 68 15.22 -6.88 44.54
N SER A 69 14.93 -8.18 44.44
CA SER A 69 15.79 -9.22 44.99
C SER A 69 17.11 -9.35 44.21
N GLN A 70 18.15 -9.90 44.85
CA GLN A 70 19.46 -10.15 44.20
C GLN A 70 19.34 -10.97 42.90
N ARG A 71 18.41 -11.93 42.83
CA ARG A 71 18.13 -12.70 41.61
C ARG A 71 17.51 -11.83 40.52
N GLN A 72 16.51 -11.02 40.85
CA GLN A 72 15.90 -10.09 39.90
C GLN A 72 16.93 -9.06 39.41
N HIS A 73 17.81 -8.56 40.27
CA HIS A 73 18.90 -7.67 39.88
C HIS A 73 19.88 -8.33 38.88
N GLN A 74 20.26 -9.60 39.11
CA GLN A 74 21.07 -10.37 38.15
C GLN A 74 20.36 -10.56 36.80
N THR A 75 19.05 -10.84 36.80
CA THR A 75 18.25 -10.92 35.58
C THR A 75 18.19 -9.58 34.85
N ILE A 76 17.92 -8.48 35.58
CA ILE A 76 17.90 -7.11 35.07
C ILE A 76 19.24 -6.77 34.38
N VAL A 77 20.38 -6.97 35.05
CA VAL A 77 21.71 -6.71 34.46
C VAL A 77 21.97 -7.56 33.21
N LYS A 78 21.57 -8.84 33.20
CA LYS A 78 21.66 -9.68 31.99
C LYS A 78 20.84 -9.10 30.84
N LEU A 79 19.61 -8.66 31.10
CA LEU A 79 18.74 -8.04 30.11
C LEU A 79 19.31 -6.70 29.60
N GLN A 80 19.92 -5.87 30.45
CA GLN A 80 20.61 -4.64 30.02
C GLN A 80 21.75 -4.90 29.04
N ASN A 81 22.60 -5.88 29.34
CA ASN A 81 23.70 -6.26 28.45
C ASN A 81 23.17 -6.76 27.09
N GLN A 82 22.11 -7.59 27.10
CA GLN A 82 21.47 -8.11 25.88
C GLN A 82 20.79 -7.00 25.05
N ILE A 83 20.08 -6.07 25.69
CA ILE A 83 19.47 -4.88 25.07
C ILE A 83 20.56 -4.02 24.42
N THR A 84 21.64 -3.71 25.16
CA THR A 84 22.72 -2.84 24.70
C THR A 84 23.43 -3.43 23.49
N GLN A 85 23.76 -4.74 23.53
CA GLN A 85 24.36 -5.46 22.41
C GLN A 85 23.44 -5.47 21.17
N SER A 86 22.14 -5.68 21.37
CA SER A 86 21.18 -5.73 20.27
C SER A 86 20.94 -4.36 19.62
N ILE A 87 21.01 -3.27 20.40
CA ILE A 87 21.00 -1.90 19.87
C ILE A 87 22.26 -1.64 19.04
N GLN A 88 23.45 -1.98 19.55
CA GLN A 88 24.72 -1.79 18.82
C GLN A 88 24.78 -2.57 17.49
N GLU A 89 24.29 -3.81 17.46
CA GLU A 89 24.23 -4.59 16.22
C GLU A 89 23.15 -4.04 15.25
N ARG A 90 22.02 -3.50 15.72
CA ARG A 90 21.05 -2.81 14.84
C ARG A 90 21.55 -1.47 14.31
N GLU A 91 22.30 -0.70 15.09
CA GLU A 91 22.99 0.51 14.59
C GLU A 91 24.02 0.18 13.52
N LYS A 92 24.74 -0.94 13.66
CA LYS A 92 25.67 -1.48 12.66
C LYS A 92 24.93 -1.94 11.40
N ILE A 93 23.81 -2.65 11.51
CA ILE A 93 22.93 -3.00 10.37
C ILE A 93 22.48 -1.74 9.62
N ALA A 94 21.94 -0.74 10.33
CA ALA A 94 21.46 0.50 9.74
C ALA A 94 22.59 1.31 9.07
N ARG A 95 23.82 1.26 9.62
CA ARG A 95 25.00 1.88 9.02
C ARG A 95 25.44 1.16 7.74
N ILE A 96 25.48 -0.16 7.76
CA ILE A 96 25.85 -0.99 6.60
C ILE A 96 24.83 -0.79 5.46
N LEU A 97 23.53 -0.80 5.75
CA LEU A 97 22.47 -0.50 4.77
C LEU A 97 22.69 0.86 4.06
N ARG A 98 22.92 1.94 4.83
CA ARG A 98 23.19 3.26 4.27
C ARG A 98 24.47 3.30 3.44
N GLN A 99 25.52 2.60 3.88
CA GLN A 99 26.80 2.55 3.16
C GLN A 99 26.69 1.74 1.86
N SER A 100 25.92 0.64 1.83
CA SER A 100 25.66 -0.10 0.60
C SER A 100 24.80 0.66 -0.40
N GLU A 101 23.79 1.41 0.04
CA GLU A 101 22.99 2.24 -0.86
C GLU A 101 23.85 3.38 -1.46
N ALA A 102 24.66 4.06 -0.64
CA ALA A 102 25.58 5.10 -1.13
C ALA A 102 26.66 4.58 -2.09
N LEU A 103 27.08 3.31 -1.98
CA LEU A 103 27.96 2.67 -2.96
C LEU A 103 27.21 2.31 -4.25
N ALA A 104 25.94 1.88 -4.15
CA ALA A 104 25.10 1.63 -5.32
C ALA A 104 24.76 2.93 -6.09
N GLU A 105 24.51 4.04 -5.40
CA GLU A 105 24.37 5.38 -6.00
C GLU A 105 25.64 5.82 -6.75
N GLN A 106 26.82 5.38 -6.31
CA GLN A 106 28.11 5.60 -6.98
C GLN A 106 28.40 4.59 -8.11
N GLY A 107 27.46 3.67 -8.40
CA GLY A 107 27.64 2.59 -9.38
C GLY A 107 28.55 1.45 -8.93
N ASN A 108 29.08 1.47 -7.70
CA ASN A 108 29.88 0.40 -7.14
C ASN A 108 28.98 -0.68 -6.48
N TYR A 109 28.19 -1.34 -7.32
CA TYR A 109 27.25 -2.37 -6.86
C TYR A 109 27.95 -3.63 -6.31
N ALA A 110 29.22 -3.88 -6.68
CA ALA A 110 29.99 -5.02 -6.21
C ALA A 110 30.32 -4.90 -4.70
N ASP A 111 30.90 -3.78 -4.27
CA ASP A 111 31.19 -3.56 -2.86
C ASP A 111 29.91 -3.37 -2.02
N ALA A 112 28.86 -2.78 -2.62
CA ALA A 112 27.54 -2.68 -1.99
C ALA A 112 26.96 -4.07 -1.62
N LEU A 113 27.03 -5.05 -2.53
CA LEU A 113 26.62 -6.44 -2.25
C LEU A 113 27.54 -7.12 -1.23
N GLY A 114 28.84 -6.83 -1.29
CA GLY A 114 29.83 -7.31 -0.31
C GLY A 114 29.50 -6.84 1.11
N LEU A 115 29.08 -5.58 1.28
CA LEU A 115 28.59 -5.04 2.55
C LEU A 115 27.28 -5.69 3.00
N LEU A 116 26.27 -5.75 2.12
CA LEU A 116 24.96 -6.33 2.46
C LEU A 116 25.06 -7.79 2.90
N SER A 117 25.96 -8.58 2.29
CA SER A 117 26.16 -10.00 2.64
C SER A 117 26.54 -10.23 4.11
N GLN A 118 27.13 -9.23 4.77
CA GLN A 118 27.52 -9.29 6.19
C GLN A 118 26.32 -9.18 7.15
N ILE A 119 25.18 -8.69 6.68
CA ILE A 119 23.99 -8.44 7.50
C ILE A 119 22.78 -9.30 7.14
N THR A 120 22.75 -9.93 5.95
CA THR A 120 21.66 -10.84 5.52
C THR A 120 21.38 -11.96 6.53
N ALA A 121 22.41 -12.45 7.22
CA ALA A 121 22.30 -13.52 8.21
C ALA A 121 22.19 -13.03 9.67
N SER A 122 21.97 -11.72 9.91
CA SER A 122 22.01 -11.18 11.27
C SER A 122 20.78 -11.54 12.11
N GLN A 123 21.00 -12.31 13.17
CA GLN A 123 19.94 -12.66 14.13
C GLN A 123 19.29 -11.46 14.83
N TYR A 124 19.96 -10.31 14.86
CA TYR A 124 19.48 -9.08 15.52
C TYR A 124 18.59 -8.21 14.63
N ALA A 125 18.50 -8.49 13.33
CA ALA A 125 17.59 -7.81 12.42
C ALA A 125 16.13 -8.20 12.73
N SER A 126 15.25 -7.20 12.88
CA SER A 126 13.80 -7.39 12.95
C SER A 126 13.22 -7.72 11.58
N GLU A 127 12.03 -8.33 11.50
CA GLU A 127 11.41 -8.73 10.22
C GLU A 127 11.32 -7.61 9.17
N PRO A 128 10.94 -6.35 9.50
CA PRO A 128 10.98 -5.25 8.51
C PRO A 128 12.39 -4.94 8.00
N GLU A 129 13.42 -5.05 8.85
CA GLU A 129 14.82 -4.85 8.44
C GLU A 129 15.32 -6.00 7.57
N ARG A 130 14.91 -7.24 7.85
CA ARG A 130 15.22 -8.41 7.01
C ARG A 130 14.66 -8.23 5.61
N GLN A 131 13.41 -7.77 5.49
CA GLN A 131 12.82 -7.43 4.21
C GLN A 131 13.59 -6.30 3.51
N MET A 132 13.90 -5.19 4.20
CA MET A 132 14.69 -4.09 3.62
C MET A 132 16.09 -4.52 3.14
N ILE A 133 16.78 -5.41 3.86
CA ILE A 133 18.06 -5.99 3.45
C ILE A 133 17.89 -6.85 2.21
N GLN A 134 16.87 -7.72 2.19
CA GLN A 134 16.58 -8.61 1.07
C GLN A 134 16.21 -7.83 -0.21
N ASP A 135 15.32 -6.84 -0.11
CA ASP A 135 14.88 -5.98 -1.21
C ASP A 135 16.06 -5.19 -1.79
N SER A 136 16.92 -4.65 -0.92
CA SER A 136 18.10 -3.87 -1.35
C SER A 136 19.16 -4.77 -1.99
N TYR A 137 19.39 -5.97 -1.45
CA TYR A 137 20.28 -6.97 -2.06
C TYR A 137 19.79 -7.39 -3.44
N GLN A 138 18.48 -7.62 -3.62
CA GLN A 138 17.90 -7.93 -4.94
C GLN A 138 18.05 -6.76 -5.91
N ARG A 139 17.63 -5.55 -5.52
CA ARG A 139 17.71 -4.32 -6.35
C ARG A 139 19.13 -4.09 -6.87
N ILE A 140 20.11 -4.11 -5.96
CA ILE A 140 21.53 -3.87 -6.24
C ILE A 140 22.13 -5.03 -7.04
N SER A 141 21.70 -6.28 -6.82
CA SER A 141 22.12 -7.43 -7.64
C SER A 141 21.65 -7.31 -9.09
N ASP A 142 20.41 -6.85 -9.30
CA ASP A 142 19.85 -6.66 -10.63
C ASP A 142 20.35 -5.39 -11.33
N GLN A 143 20.82 -4.38 -10.60
CA GLN A 143 21.60 -3.26 -11.15
C GLN A 143 23.00 -3.73 -11.58
N ASN A 144 23.72 -4.44 -10.70
CA ASN A 144 25.04 -5.00 -10.98
C ASN A 144 25.02 -5.92 -12.22
N ARG A 145 23.98 -6.75 -12.36
CA ARG A 145 23.80 -7.65 -13.52
C ARG A 145 23.53 -6.89 -14.82
N ARG A 146 22.77 -5.78 -14.76
CA ARG A 146 22.54 -4.92 -15.93
C ARG A 146 23.82 -4.22 -16.39
N GLN A 147 24.57 -3.63 -15.46
CA GLN A 147 25.84 -2.99 -15.79
C GLN A 147 26.88 -4.01 -16.33
N GLN A 148 26.92 -5.23 -15.78
CA GLN A 148 27.69 -6.34 -16.37
C GLN A 148 27.28 -6.68 -17.82
N GLN A 149 25.98 -6.62 -18.13
CA GLN A 149 25.48 -6.85 -19.50
C GLN A 149 25.83 -5.69 -20.43
N GLU A 150 25.82 -4.45 -19.95
CA GLU A 150 26.22 -3.26 -20.71
C GLU A 150 27.72 -3.29 -21.07
N TRP A 151 28.60 -3.58 -20.11
CA TRP A 151 30.03 -3.74 -20.39
C TRP A 151 30.33 -4.96 -21.28
N GLN A 152 29.60 -6.06 -21.11
CA GLN A 152 29.69 -7.22 -22.01
C GLN A 152 29.22 -6.89 -23.44
N LEU A 153 28.22 -6.02 -23.60
CA LEU A 153 27.77 -5.52 -24.90
C LEU A 153 28.82 -4.61 -25.55
N LEU A 154 29.38 -3.66 -24.80
CA LEU A 154 30.46 -2.78 -25.27
C LEU A 154 31.69 -3.57 -25.72
N PHE A 155 32.07 -4.62 -24.97
CA PHE A 155 33.12 -5.54 -25.38
C PHE A 155 32.80 -6.26 -26.71
N VAL A 156 31.59 -6.78 -26.88
CA VAL A 156 31.17 -7.43 -28.14
C VAL A 156 31.17 -6.45 -29.31
N GLN A 157 30.73 -5.20 -29.09
CA GLN A 157 30.82 -4.13 -30.09
C GLN A 157 32.28 -3.79 -30.43
N SER A 158 33.17 -3.74 -29.44
CA SER A 158 34.62 -3.48 -29.63
C SER A 158 35.29 -4.59 -30.44
N VAL A 159 34.94 -5.86 -30.19
CA VAL A 159 35.38 -7.01 -31.01
C VAL A 159 34.84 -6.90 -32.43
N SER A 160 33.60 -6.45 -32.62
CA SER A 160 33.04 -6.20 -33.95
C SER A 160 33.79 -5.10 -34.70
N ALA A 161 34.06 -3.97 -34.05
CA ALA A 161 34.82 -2.85 -34.61
C ALA A 161 36.24 -3.27 -35.02
N TYR A 162 36.93 -4.08 -34.20
CA TYR A 162 38.23 -4.65 -34.54
C TYR A 162 38.16 -5.54 -35.80
N ASN A 163 37.18 -6.45 -35.86
CA ASN A 163 36.98 -7.32 -37.03
C ASN A 163 36.60 -6.54 -38.30
N SER A 164 36.02 -5.34 -38.16
CA SER A 164 35.71 -4.41 -39.25
C SER A 164 36.84 -3.43 -39.58
N GLY A 165 38.03 -3.57 -38.98
CA GLY A 165 39.20 -2.71 -39.23
C GLY A 165 39.14 -1.33 -38.58
N GLN A 166 38.14 -1.06 -37.72
CA GLN A 166 37.96 0.20 -37.00
C GLN A 166 38.81 0.21 -35.71
N SER A 167 40.12 0.00 -35.87
CA SER A 167 41.05 -0.32 -34.77
C SER A 167 41.05 0.70 -33.63
N GLU A 168 40.97 2.01 -33.93
CA GLU A 168 40.95 3.05 -32.89
C GLU A 168 39.65 3.03 -32.07
N GLN A 169 38.49 2.89 -32.72
CA GLN A 169 37.20 2.78 -32.04
C GLN A 169 37.11 1.50 -31.19
N ALA A 170 37.67 0.40 -31.69
CA ALA A 170 37.81 -0.84 -30.93
C ALA A 170 38.70 -0.64 -29.70
N ARG A 171 39.87 0.01 -29.87
CA ARG A 171 40.83 0.31 -28.80
C ARG A 171 40.20 1.12 -27.68
N GLN A 172 39.42 2.15 -28.01
CA GLN A 172 38.71 2.99 -27.04
C GLN A 172 37.66 2.19 -26.27
N GLY A 173 36.84 1.38 -26.94
CA GLY A 173 35.85 0.52 -26.28
C GLY A 173 36.49 -0.53 -25.36
N PHE A 174 37.62 -1.14 -25.77
CA PHE A 174 38.37 -2.04 -24.90
C PHE A 174 38.97 -1.33 -23.67
N MET A 175 39.49 -0.10 -23.81
CA MET A 175 40.00 0.68 -22.67
C MET A 175 38.88 0.99 -21.66
N GLN A 176 37.71 1.44 -22.12
CA GLN A 176 36.55 1.70 -21.25
C GLN A 176 36.10 0.44 -20.49
N VAL A 177 36.12 -0.72 -21.16
CA VAL A 177 35.83 -2.02 -20.52
C VAL A 177 36.87 -2.37 -19.45
N ILE A 178 38.16 -2.08 -19.64
CA ILE A 178 39.21 -2.30 -18.63
C ILE A 178 39.03 -1.34 -17.44
N GLU A 179 38.82 -0.06 -17.71
CA GLU A 179 38.62 0.98 -16.68
C GLU A 179 37.38 0.71 -15.81
N SER A 180 36.36 0.03 -16.37
CA SER A 180 35.17 -0.38 -15.62
C SER A 180 35.44 -1.41 -14.50
N GLY A 181 36.56 -2.14 -14.57
CA GLY A 181 36.89 -3.22 -13.64
C GLY A 181 35.99 -4.46 -13.72
N TYR A 182 35.02 -4.51 -14.64
CA TYR A 182 34.03 -5.58 -14.70
C TYR A 182 34.55 -6.87 -15.38
N PRO A 183 34.28 -8.07 -14.81
CA PRO A 183 34.74 -9.34 -15.39
C PRO A 183 33.92 -9.73 -16.62
N ILE A 184 34.55 -9.67 -17.80
CA ILE A 184 33.92 -9.97 -19.10
C ILE A 184 34.15 -11.42 -19.53
N LYS A 185 33.19 -12.00 -20.25
CA LYS A 185 33.29 -13.32 -20.88
C LYS A 185 33.72 -13.19 -22.34
N GLY A 186 34.82 -13.85 -22.71
CA GLY A 186 35.37 -13.88 -24.07
C GLY A 186 36.50 -14.90 -24.20
N GLY A 187 36.84 -15.29 -25.44
CA GLY A 187 37.99 -16.17 -25.73
C GLY A 187 39.35 -15.45 -25.73
N LYS A 188 39.33 -14.13 -25.64
CA LYS A 188 40.45 -13.21 -25.44
C LYS A 188 39.98 -12.11 -24.50
N THR A 189 40.89 -11.54 -23.71
CA THR A 189 40.59 -10.41 -22.82
C THR A 189 40.73 -9.07 -23.55
N PRO A 190 40.16 -7.95 -23.04
CA PRO A 190 40.30 -6.63 -23.67
C PRO A 190 41.76 -6.21 -23.91
N GLU A 191 42.65 -6.48 -22.96
CA GLU A 191 44.09 -6.17 -23.04
C GLU A 191 44.75 -6.96 -24.18
N GLN A 192 44.32 -8.20 -24.42
CA GLN A 192 44.81 -9.03 -25.51
C GLN A 192 44.33 -8.53 -26.89
N TYR A 193 43.19 -7.85 -26.96
CA TYR A 193 42.77 -7.18 -28.19
C TYR A 193 43.52 -5.86 -28.43
N ILE A 194 43.76 -5.07 -27.38
CA ILE A 194 44.61 -3.85 -27.50
C ILE A 194 46.02 -4.23 -27.96
N LEU A 195 46.61 -5.31 -27.41
CA LEU A 195 47.92 -5.79 -27.85
C LEU A 195 47.93 -6.19 -29.34
N LEU A 196 46.86 -6.82 -29.84
CA LEU A 196 46.73 -7.15 -31.26
C LEU A 196 46.66 -5.89 -32.12
N ILE A 197 45.77 -4.95 -31.78
CA ILE A 197 45.63 -3.64 -32.42
C ILE A 197 46.98 -2.91 -32.51
N ASP A 198 47.71 -2.82 -31.40
CA ASP A 198 48.99 -2.12 -31.36
C ASP A 198 50.07 -2.84 -32.21
N THR A 199 50.03 -4.18 -32.31
CA THR A 199 50.94 -4.93 -33.20
C THR A 199 50.59 -4.84 -34.70
N ASP A 200 49.31 -4.76 -35.04
CA ASP A 200 48.88 -4.63 -36.44
C ASP A 200 49.09 -3.19 -36.96
N ALA A 201 48.92 -2.19 -36.09
CA ALA A 201 49.32 -0.81 -36.38
C ALA A 201 50.83 -0.69 -36.65
N ALA A 202 51.67 -1.32 -35.82
CA ALA A 202 53.13 -1.31 -36.00
C ALA A 202 53.58 -1.93 -37.34
N ARG A 203 52.87 -2.95 -37.83
CA ARG A 203 53.11 -3.54 -39.17
C ARG A 203 52.81 -2.54 -40.29
N ALA A 204 51.67 -1.86 -40.22
CA ALA A 204 51.24 -0.87 -41.22
C ALA A 204 52.22 0.32 -41.35
N THR A 205 52.98 0.65 -40.31
CA THR A 205 54.01 1.71 -40.32
C THR A 205 55.38 1.29 -40.87
N THR A 206 55.56 0.06 -41.37
CA THR A 206 56.86 -0.39 -41.90
C THR A 206 57.00 -0.04 -43.39
N PRO A 207 57.94 0.83 -43.81
CA PRO A 207 58.12 1.15 -45.21
C PRO A 207 58.80 0.00 -45.97
N LEU A 208 58.11 -0.52 -46.99
CA LEU A 208 58.70 -1.41 -48.00
C LEU A 208 59.60 -0.57 -48.93
N ALA A 209 60.91 -0.77 -48.82
CA ALA A 209 61.89 -0.30 -49.79
C ALA A 209 62.14 -1.38 -50.86
N ASP A 210 62.52 -0.94 -52.06
CA ASP A 210 62.85 -1.71 -53.27
C ASP A 210 61.72 -2.67 -53.74
N ASP A 211 61.06 -2.39 -54.87
CA ASP A 211 61.69 -2.64 -56.19
C ASP A 211 61.36 -1.57 -57.27
N LEU A 212 62.04 -1.66 -58.42
CA LEU A 212 62.12 -0.64 -59.47
C LEU A 212 61.23 -0.94 -60.69
N GLN A 213 60.48 0.05 -61.20
CA GLN A 213 60.56 0.58 -62.58
C GLN A 213 59.35 1.42 -63.05
N TRP A 214 59.67 2.53 -63.72
CA TRP A 214 58.88 3.18 -64.78
C TRP A 214 59.57 2.88 -66.14
N PRO A 215 58.97 3.13 -67.33
CA PRO A 215 57.76 3.93 -67.62
C PRO A 215 56.74 3.27 -68.58
N ILE A 216 55.63 3.98 -68.88
CA ILE A 216 55.06 4.27 -70.23
C ILE A 216 53.59 4.78 -70.11
N GLN A 217 53.22 5.74 -70.96
CA GLN A 217 51.85 6.23 -71.24
C GLN A 217 51.60 6.12 -72.77
N PRO A 218 50.37 6.29 -73.31
CA PRO A 218 49.06 6.51 -72.66
C PRO A 218 47.98 5.47 -73.10
N ASP A 219 46.77 5.48 -72.49
CA ASP A 219 45.55 5.95 -73.19
C ASP A 219 44.24 5.93 -72.36
N GLN A 220 43.26 6.64 -72.92
CA GLN A 220 41.82 6.82 -72.65
C GLN A 220 40.98 5.54 -72.33
N ASP A 221 39.78 5.56 -71.69
CA ASP A 221 38.88 6.60 -71.12
C ASP A 221 37.73 5.92 -70.28
N ILE A 222 36.75 6.70 -69.79
CA ILE A 222 35.37 6.37 -69.35
C ILE A 222 35.11 6.11 -67.84
N GLN A 223 34.51 7.13 -67.17
CA GLN A 223 33.30 7.18 -66.28
C GLN A 223 33.09 6.13 -65.14
N THR A 224 32.28 6.33 -64.08
CA THR A 224 31.23 7.32 -63.69
C THR A 224 31.31 7.73 -62.20
N THR A 225 30.63 8.82 -61.81
CA THR A 225 30.27 9.19 -60.42
C THR A 225 28.73 9.26 -60.24
N PRO A 226 28.17 9.27 -58.99
CA PRO A 226 26.78 8.83 -58.75
C PRO A 226 25.70 9.90 -58.50
N ASP A 227 24.44 9.44 -58.65
CA ASP A 227 23.15 9.84 -58.02
C ASP A 227 23.20 10.32 -56.54
N VAL A 228 22.23 11.04 -55.96
CA VAL A 228 21.18 12.02 -56.40
C VAL A 228 20.77 12.92 -55.20
N ALA A 229 19.94 13.94 -55.50
CA ALA A 229 18.96 14.66 -54.67
C ALA A 229 19.41 16.01 -54.05
N ASP A 230 18.58 17.06 -53.99
CA ASP A 230 17.33 17.46 -54.71
C ASP A 230 17.24 19.03 -54.64
N GLU A 231 16.18 19.83 -54.90
CA GLU A 231 14.71 19.70 -54.95
C GLU A 231 14.10 20.84 -55.85
N ASP A 232 12.77 20.88 -56.00
CA ASP A 232 11.95 21.75 -56.90
C ASP A 232 12.10 23.28 -56.79
N ILE A 233 12.11 23.98 -57.95
CA ILE A 233 11.34 25.23 -58.20
C ILE A 233 10.89 25.27 -59.68
N GLU A 234 9.58 25.43 -59.95
CA GLU A 234 9.02 25.67 -61.30
C GLU A 234 8.75 27.17 -61.60
N PRO A 235 8.55 27.58 -62.87
CA PRO A 235 8.73 28.97 -63.32
C PRO A 235 7.45 29.84 -63.31
N ILE A 236 7.63 31.17 -63.33
CA ILE A 236 6.56 32.15 -63.58
C ILE A 236 6.97 33.15 -64.68
N ASP A 237 6.18 33.11 -65.75
CA ASP A 237 5.77 34.14 -66.74
C ASP A 237 6.71 35.25 -67.23
N LEU A 238 6.58 35.56 -68.53
CA LEU A 238 7.37 36.58 -69.23
C LEU A 238 6.47 37.53 -70.06
N LEU A 239 5.92 38.55 -69.40
CA LEU A 239 5.06 39.54 -70.07
C LEU A 239 5.85 40.55 -70.91
N GLU A 240 5.90 40.22 -72.20
CA GLU A 240 5.68 41.09 -73.37
C GLU A 240 5.59 42.61 -73.15
N LEU A 241 6.43 43.37 -73.88
CA LEU A 241 6.29 44.81 -74.08
C LEU A 241 6.42 45.12 -75.58
N GLU A 242 5.35 45.66 -76.16
CA GLU A 242 5.17 45.74 -77.62
C GLU A 242 6.07 46.77 -78.33
N VAL A 243 6.40 46.49 -79.59
CA VAL A 243 7.09 47.41 -80.49
C VAL A 243 6.09 48.06 -81.45
N SER A 244 5.79 49.35 -81.24
CA SER A 244 5.12 50.17 -82.26
C SER A 244 6.12 50.77 -83.24
N ARG A 245 6.20 50.21 -84.45
CA ARG A 245 6.79 50.87 -85.62
C ARG A 245 5.71 51.66 -86.37
N GLN A 246 5.99 52.91 -86.72
CA GLN A 246 5.31 53.58 -87.82
C GLN A 246 6.31 53.81 -88.96
N VAL A 247 5.85 53.57 -90.19
CA VAL A 247 6.69 53.53 -91.40
C VAL A 247 6.37 54.72 -92.30
N ALA A 248 7.42 55.38 -92.79
CA ALA A 248 7.36 56.25 -93.95
C ALA A 248 8.60 55.97 -94.81
N ASP A 249 8.40 55.83 -96.13
CA ASP A 249 9.42 55.36 -97.09
C ASP A 249 9.74 56.45 -98.11
N SER A 250 11.01 56.57 -98.52
CA SER A 250 11.49 57.41 -99.63
C SER A 250 12.96 57.14 -99.99
N ALA A 251 13.16 56.22 -100.94
CA ALA A 251 14.25 56.11 -101.91
C ALA A 251 15.55 56.94 -101.75
N SER A 252 16.62 56.24 -101.37
CA SER A 252 17.99 56.27 -101.93
C SER A 252 18.45 57.38 -102.90
N THR A 253 19.65 57.95 -102.65
CA THR A 253 20.76 58.06 -103.64
C THR A 253 22.13 58.28 -102.92
N GLN A 254 23.19 57.82 -103.59
CA GLN A 254 24.65 57.98 -103.40
C GLN A 254 25.18 59.27 -102.72
N ALA A 255 26.40 59.35 -102.14
CA ALA A 255 27.38 58.35 -101.67
C ALA A 255 28.59 59.08 -100.97
N GLN A 256 29.38 58.33 -100.19
CA GLN A 256 30.67 58.70 -99.56
C GLN A 256 30.61 59.70 -98.37
N GLN A 257 31.61 59.56 -97.47
CA GLN A 257 31.76 60.24 -96.16
C GLN A 257 30.70 59.79 -95.10
N GLU A 258 31.02 59.25 -93.91
CA GLU A 258 32.32 59.00 -93.24
C GLU A 258 32.30 57.65 -92.47
N GLU A 259 33.43 56.96 -92.38
CA GLU A 259 33.58 55.67 -91.65
C GLU A 259 33.79 55.82 -90.13
N LEU A 260 33.23 56.87 -89.50
CA LEU A 260 33.57 57.24 -88.11
C LEU A 260 32.62 56.70 -87.02
N SER A 261 31.35 56.47 -87.33
CA SER A 261 30.30 56.40 -86.28
C SER A 261 30.20 55.05 -85.52
N TYR A 262 30.62 53.90 -86.07
CA TYR A 262 30.50 52.62 -85.35
C TYR A 262 31.33 52.60 -84.04
N LEU A 263 32.55 53.14 -84.10
CA LEU A 263 33.45 53.26 -82.96
C LEU A 263 32.87 54.22 -81.90
N GLU A 264 32.11 55.23 -82.34
CA GLU A 264 31.42 56.20 -81.50
C GLU A 264 30.18 55.61 -80.81
N VAL A 265 29.35 54.83 -81.52
CA VAL A 265 28.23 54.08 -80.92
C VAL A 265 28.73 53.05 -79.89
N VAL A 266 29.87 52.39 -80.14
CA VAL A 266 30.49 51.47 -79.16
C VAL A 266 31.00 52.23 -77.93
N LYS A 267 31.63 53.40 -78.10
CA LYS A 267 32.00 54.28 -76.97
C LYS A 267 30.77 54.72 -76.16
N GLN A 268 29.69 55.13 -76.82
CA GLN A 268 28.46 55.57 -76.16
C GLN A 268 27.78 54.44 -75.37
N LYS A 269 27.70 53.23 -75.94
CA LYS A 269 27.19 52.04 -75.22
C LYS A 269 28.03 51.70 -73.98
N ARG A 270 29.37 51.77 -74.10
CA ARG A 270 30.28 51.56 -72.96
C ARG A 270 30.07 52.61 -71.88
N ALA A 271 29.91 53.89 -72.24
CA ALA A 271 29.64 54.96 -71.28
C ALA A 271 28.34 54.69 -70.48
N VAL A 272 27.23 54.42 -71.17
CA VAL A 272 25.94 54.11 -70.52
C VAL A 272 26.02 52.90 -69.58
N GLN A 273 26.80 51.88 -69.91
CA GLN A 273 27.01 50.71 -69.03
C GLN A 273 27.87 51.04 -67.80
N VAL A 274 28.86 51.92 -67.93
CA VAL A 274 29.65 52.44 -66.80
C VAL A 274 28.79 53.34 -65.90
N ASP A 275 28.02 54.26 -66.48
CA ASP A 275 27.11 55.17 -65.75
C ASP A 275 26.02 54.39 -64.98
N TYR A 276 25.42 53.38 -65.62
CA TYR A 276 24.49 52.46 -64.95
C TYR A 276 25.14 51.72 -63.78
N THR A 277 26.37 51.25 -63.95
CA THR A 277 27.10 50.56 -62.87
C THR A 277 27.40 51.52 -61.72
N MET A 278 27.85 52.74 -62.01
CA MET A 278 28.10 53.80 -61.03
C MET A 278 26.82 54.16 -60.26
N ALA A 279 25.66 54.25 -60.93
CA ALA A 279 24.38 54.51 -60.28
C ALA A 279 23.97 53.38 -59.32
N ILE A 280 24.13 52.11 -59.71
CA ILE A 280 23.82 50.96 -58.85
C ILE A 280 24.80 50.86 -57.67
N VAL A 281 26.09 51.12 -57.88
CA VAL A 281 27.10 51.17 -56.80
C VAL A 281 26.77 52.30 -55.83
N LYS A 282 26.41 53.49 -56.34
CA LYS A 282 26.03 54.62 -55.50
C LYS A 282 24.79 54.32 -54.64
N ASP A 283 23.72 53.80 -55.24
CA ASP A 283 22.49 53.41 -54.53
C ASP A 283 22.76 52.38 -53.42
N ALA A 284 23.63 51.40 -53.68
CA ALA A 284 24.05 50.42 -52.69
C ALA A 284 24.92 51.02 -51.58
N VAL A 285 25.80 51.99 -51.89
CA VAL A 285 26.62 52.72 -50.91
C VAL A 285 25.74 53.59 -50.01
N GLU A 286 24.77 54.33 -50.57
CA GLU A 286 23.85 55.16 -49.80
C GLU A 286 22.98 54.32 -48.86
N LYS A 287 22.47 53.17 -49.32
CA LYS A 287 21.70 52.23 -48.46
C LYS A 287 22.56 51.51 -47.43
N ALA A 288 23.80 51.14 -47.76
CA ALA A 288 24.73 50.55 -46.81
C ALA A 288 25.09 51.53 -45.70
N GLN A 289 25.33 52.80 -46.04
CA GLN A 289 25.60 53.85 -45.07
C GLN A 289 24.36 54.13 -44.19
N GLN A 290 23.17 54.25 -44.80
CA GLN A 290 21.92 54.41 -44.04
C GLN A 290 21.66 53.24 -43.08
N ALA A 291 22.00 52.01 -43.46
CA ALA A 291 21.84 50.83 -42.62
C ALA A 291 22.79 50.78 -41.40
N LEU A 292 23.78 51.68 -41.32
CA LEU A 292 24.61 51.87 -40.12
C LEU A 292 23.95 52.83 -39.11
N ASP A 293 23.04 53.69 -39.57
CA ASP A 293 22.32 54.68 -38.75
C ASP A 293 20.90 54.22 -38.35
N ASP A 294 20.23 53.44 -39.22
CA ASP A 294 18.88 52.87 -39.05
C ASP A 294 18.94 51.37 -39.43
N PRO A 295 18.62 50.40 -38.55
CA PRO A 295 19.01 48.98 -38.66
C PRO A 295 18.29 48.14 -39.75
N GLN A 296 18.17 48.66 -40.98
CA GLN A 296 17.59 48.00 -42.15
C GLN A 296 18.60 47.09 -42.89
N PHE A 297 19.43 46.35 -42.14
CA PHE A 297 20.61 45.63 -42.64
C PHE A 297 20.34 44.71 -43.84
N ASP A 298 19.20 44.02 -43.88
CA ASP A 298 18.85 43.10 -44.98
C ASP A 298 18.63 43.82 -46.32
N GLN A 299 18.07 45.03 -46.32
CA GLN A 299 17.91 45.83 -47.55
C GLN A 299 19.25 46.35 -48.07
N ALA A 300 20.15 46.75 -47.18
CA ALA A 300 21.51 47.12 -47.52
C ALA A 300 22.29 45.93 -48.11
N MET A 301 22.25 44.77 -47.46
CA MET A 301 22.92 43.56 -47.94
C MET A 301 22.40 43.09 -49.30
N GLN A 302 21.09 43.18 -49.56
CA GLN A 302 20.53 42.90 -50.89
C GLN A 302 21.03 43.90 -51.95
N SER A 303 21.16 45.17 -51.58
CA SER A 303 21.65 46.24 -52.47
C SER A 303 23.14 46.10 -52.77
N LEU A 304 23.97 45.81 -51.76
CA LEU A 304 25.42 45.53 -51.91
C LEU A 304 25.66 44.32 -52.82
N ARG A 305 24.96 43.21 -52.59
CA ARG A 305 25.04 42.01 -53.46
C ARG A 305 24.65 42.30 -54.91
N ARG A 306 23.63 43.13 -55.13
CA ARG A 306 23.24 43.61 -56.47
C ARG A 306 24.34 44.47 -57.11
N ALA A 307 24.99 45.34 -56.35
CA ALA A 307 26.12 46.14 -56.83
C ALA A 307 27.33 45.27 -57.19
N PHE A 308 27.76 44.35 -56.32
CA PHE A 308 28.82 43.38 -56.63
C PHE A 308 28.54 42.60 -57.91
N SER A 309 27.34 42.02 -58.05
CA SER A 309 26.95 41.29 -59.27
C SER A 309 26.99 42.16 -60.53
N THR A 310 26.70 43.45 -60.41
CA THR A 310 26.73 44.41 -61.53
C THR A 310 28.16 44.82 -61.89
N VAL A 311 29.02 45.05 -60.87
CA VAL A 311 30.44 45.40 -61.05
C VAL A 311 31.21 44.24 -61.69
N GLU A 312 31.03 43.00 -61.23
CA GLU A 312 31.74 41.84 -61.80
C GLU A 312 31.32 41.57 -63.26
N LYS A 313 30.03 41.67 -63.58
CA LYS A 313 29.52 41.56 -64.96
C LYS A 313 30.10 42.62 -65.91
N ASN A 314 30.38 43.82 -65.40
CA ASN A 314 30.86 44.95 -66.21
C ASN A 314 32.37 45.22 -66.09
N LYS A 315 33.12 44.33 -65.42
CA LYS A 315 34.58 44.41 -65.16
C LYS A 315 35.43 44.85 -66.36
N MET A 316 35.24 44.21 -67.52
CA MET A 316 35.97 44.53 -68.76
C MET A 316 35.64 45.93 -69.33
N LEU A 317 34.46 46.48 -68.99
CA LEU A 317 34.02 47.82 -69.42
C LEU A 317 34.52 48.92 -68.47
N LEU A 318 34.56 48.63 -67.17
CA LEU A 318 35.06 49.52 -66.11
C LEU A 318 36.58 49.74 -66.19
N GLY A 319 37.35 48.65 -66.40
CA GLY A 319 38.80 48.66 -66.33
C GLY A 319 39.34 48.67 -64.90
N ASP A 320 40.57 48.19 -64.74
CA ASP A 320 41.12 47.70 -63.46
C ASP A 320 41.10 48.75 -62.33
N ALA A 321 41.33 50.03 -62.65
CA ALA A 321 41.36 51.11 -61.66
C ALA A 321 39.97 51.43 -61.07
N ILE A 322 38.92 51.44 -61.90
CA ILE A 322 37.54 51.72 -61.43
C ILE A 322 36.97 50.47 -60.76
N TYR A 323 37.24 49.29 -61.33
CA TYR A 323 36.85 48.02 -60.76
C TYR A 323 37.44 47.78 -59.35
N SER A 324 38.72 48.11 -59.13
CA SER A 324 39.37 47.94 -57.82
C SER A 324 38.87 48.93 -56.76
N ASP A 325 38.63 50.19 -57.09
CA ASP A 325 38.03 51.16 -56.16
C ASP A 325 36.59 50.74 -55.77
N TYR A 326 35.75 50.35 -56.73
CA TYR A 326 34.38 49.92 -56.45
C TYR A 326 34.32 48.61 -55.66
N THR A 327 35.14 47.61 -55.99
CA THR A 327 35.16 46.35 -55.22
C THR A 327 35.71 46.56 -53.80
N ALA A 328 36.77 47.34 -53.62
CA ALA A 328 37.29 47.65 -52.28
C ALA A 328 36.26 48.36 -51.39
N ARG A 329 35.53 49.35 -51.92
CA ARG A 329 34.47 50.06 -51.17
C ARG A 329 33.28 49.18 -50.82
N LEU A 330 32.84 48.31 -51.75
CA LEU A 330 31.73 47.39 -51.49
C LEU A 330 32.12 46.34 -50.44
N ILE A 331 33.37 45.87 -50.42
CA ILE A 331 33.88 44.93 -49.39
C ILE A 331 33.93 45.62 -48.00
N ASP A 332 34.49 46.83 -47.93
CA ASP A 332 34.56 47.62 -46.68
C ASP A 332 33.17 47.91 -46.10
N LEU A 333 32.18 48.23 -46.94
CA LEU A 333 30.79 48.45 -46.52
C LEU A 333 30.07 47.14 -46.18
N GLU A 334 30.27 46.05 -46.92
CA GLU A 334 29.69 44.74 -46.56
C GLU A 334 30.24 44.25 -45.22
N GLN A 335 31.53 44.44 -44.94
CA GLN A 335 32.11 44.14 -43.63
C GLN A 335 31.43 44.96 -42.52
N LYS A 336 31.38 46.29 -42.65
CA LYS A 336 30.78 47.18 -41.63
C LYS A 336 29.30 46.90 -41.38
N VAL A 337 28.52 46.65 -42.43
CA VAL A 337 27.09 46.31 -42.33
C VAL A 337 26.91 44.96 -41.63
N ASN A 338 27.76 43.96 -41.89
CA ASN A 338 27.71 42.68 -41.17
C ASN A 338 28.15 42.80 -39.70
N GLU A 339 29.19 43.59 -39.40
CA GLU A 339 29.64 43.85 -38.02
C GLU A 339 28.55 44.56 -37.20
N ALA A 340 27.96 45.63 -37.75
CA ALA A 340 26.85 46.35 -37.12
C ALA A 340 25.62 45.44 -36.92
N ARG A 341 25.30 44.60 -37.90
CA ARG A 341 24.23 43.59 -37.79
C ARG A 341 24.49 42.59 -36.66
N GLN A 342 25.70 42.07 -36.54
CA GLN A 342 26.06 41.13 -35.47
C GLN A 342 25.94 41.78 -34.09
N VAL A 343 26.40 43.02 -33.92
CA VAL A 343 26.25 43.76 -32.65
C VAL A 343 24.78 44.00 -32.32
N SER A 344 23.97 44.42 -33.30
CA SER A 344 22.52 44.62 -33.13
C SER A 344 21.78 43.33 -32.76
N GLN A 345 22.15 42.20 -33.37
CA GLN A 345 21.61 40.87 -33.03
C GLN A 345 22.01 40.44 -31.61
N GLN A 346 23.27 40.60 -31.22
CA GLN A 346 23.75 40.30 -29.87
C GLN A 346 23.04 41.15 -28.82
N GLN A 347 22.85 42.46 -29.06
CA GLN A 347 22.11 43.34 -28.15
C GLN A 347 20.63 42.94 -28.03
N THR A 348 19.98 42.59 -29.14
CA THR A 348 18.57 42.17 -29.15
C THR A 348 18.37 40.87 -28.36
N GLU A 349 19.25 39.89 -28.55
CA GLU A 349 19.17 38.61 -27.84
C GLU A 349 19.54 38.76 -26.35
N LEU A 350 20.48 39.64 -26.00
CA LEU A 350 20.82 39.95 -24.60
C LEU A 350 19.66 40.69 -23.88
N GLN A 351 18.97 41.61 -24.55
CA GLN A 351 17.72 42.22 -24.04
C GLN A 351 16.62 41.17 -23.85
N ARG A 352 16.48 40.22 -24.78
CA ARG A 352 15.50 39.13 -24.71
C ARG A 352 15.77 38.21 -23.51
N GLN A 353 17.04 37.90 -23.25
CA GLN A 353 17.47 37.12 -22.08
C GLN A 353 17.17 37.87 -20.79
N GLN A 354 17.51 39.18 -20.71
CA GLN A 354 17.15 40.02 -19.57
C GLN A 354 15.63 40.04 -19.30
N GLN A 355 14.80 40.19 -20.33
CA GLN A 355 13.34 40.14 -20.19
C GLN A 355 12.83 38.76 -19.73
N ALA A 356 13.44 37.67 -20.19
CA ALA A 356 13.12 36.32 -19.75
C ALA A 356 13.52 36.07 -18.28
N ASP A 357 14.68 36.57 -17.85
CA ASP A 357 15.17 36.48 -16.48
C ASP A 357 14.33 37.34 -15.51
N GLU A 358 13.96 38.56 -15.91
CA GLU A 358 13.03 39.41 -15.17
C GLU A 358 11.65 38.74 -15.00
N LEU A 359 11.08 38.22 -16.09
CA LEU A 359 9.80 37.51 -16.05
C LEU A 359 9.87 36.26 -15.16
N THR A 360 10.94 35.47 -15.29
CA THR A 360 11.19 34.29 -14.44
C THR A 360 11.33 34.67 -12.96
N THR A 361 11.97 35.80 -12.68
CA THR A 361 12.12 36.34 -11.32
C THR A 361 10.77 36.81 -10.76
N GLN A 362 9.95 37.52 -11.53
CA GLN A 362 8.60 37.94 -11.13
C GLN A 362 7.68 36.73 -10.89
N ILE A 363 7.74 35.70 -11.74
CA ILE A 363 7.00 34.44 -11.54
C ILE A 363 7.44 33.79 -10.23
N ARG A 364 8.75 33.64 -9.98
CA ARG A 364 9.28 33.06 -8.72
C ARG A 364 8.83 33.86 -7.49
N GLN A 365 8.89 35.19 -7.53
CA GLN A 365 8.42 36.04 -6.43
C GLN A 365 6.91 35.89 -6.19
N THR A 366 6.10 35.83 -7.25
CA THR A 366 4.65 35.66 -7.17
C THR A 366 4.29 34.29 -6.57
N MET A 367 4.93 33.22 -7.05
CA MET A 367 4.74 31.86 -6.54
C MET A 367 5.14 31.73 -5.06
N GLU A 368 6.28 32.30 -4.65
CA GLU A 368 6.71 32.26 -3.25
C GLU A 368 5.81 33.12 -2.33
N THR A 369 5.24 34.21 -2.85
CA THR A 369 4.24 35.02 -2.15
C THR A 369 2.95 34.23 -1.93
N GLN A 370 2.45 33.56 -2.98
CA GLN A 370 1.27 32.68 -2.89
C GLN A 370 1.51 31.50 -1.94
N ARG A 371 2.69 30.88 -2.00
CA ARG A 371 3.10 29.81 -1.06
C ARG A 371 3.10 30.31 0.38
N THR A 372 3.68 31.48 0.64
CA THR A 372 3.74 32.08 1.98
C THR A 372 2.33 32.41 2.50
N GLN A 373 1.45 32.95 1.65
CA GLN A 373 0.04 33.19 1.99
C GLN A 373 -0.71 31.89 2.29
N ALA A 374 -0.58 30.87 1.43
CA ALA A 374 -1.22 29.56 1.65
C ALA A 374 -0.73 28.88 2.95
N VAL A 375 0.57 28.95 3.24
CA VAL A 375 1.15 28.44 4.49
C VAL A 375 0.58 29.18 5.72
N ALA A 376 0.39 30.50 5.65
CA ALA A 376 -0.26 31.25 6.72
C ALA A 376 -1.74 30.86 6.88
N ASP A 377 -2.50 30.81 5.78
CA ASP A 377 -3.91 30.42 5.74
C ASP A 377 -4.15 29.03 6.36
N TYR A 378 -3.36 28.02 5.99
CA TYR A 378 -3.46 26.68 6.58
C TYR A 378 -3.05 26.66 8.06
N MET A 379 -2.06 27.46 8.45
CA MET A 379 -1.61 27.54 9.85
C MET A 379 -2.69 28.15 10.74
N ASP A 380 -3.33 29.24 10.31
CA ASP A 380 -4.38 29.91 11.07
C ASP A 380 -5.67 29.06 11.15
N ARG A 381 -6.01 28.33 10.08
CA ARG A 381 -7.10 27.32 10.12
C ARG A 381 -6.78 26.17 11.07
N ALA A 382 -5.53 25.68 11.11
CA ALA A 382 -5.12 24.66 12.08
C ALA A 382 -5.22 25.16 13.53
N PHE A 383 -4.88 26.42 13.80
CA PHE A 383 -5.10 27.02 15.12
C PHE A 383 -6.59 27.21 15.47
N ALA A 384 -7.42 27.60 14.50
CA ALA A 384 -8.86 27.72 14.69
C ALA A 384 -9.50 26.36 15.05
N PHE A 385 -9.22 25.32 14.26
CA PHE A 385 -9.73 23.96 14.55
C PHE A 385 -9.17 23.39 15.87
N GLN A 386 -7.91 23.65 16.22
CA GLN A 386 -7.41 23.28 17.55
C GLN A 386 -8.16 24.01 18.68
N GLY A 387 -8.52 25.29 18.48
CA GLY A 387 -9.34 26.06 19.42
C GLY A 387 -10.76 25.50 19.58
N GLU A 388 -11.34 24.97 18.49
CA GLU A 388 -12.62 24.25 18.48
C GLU A 388 -12.53 22.80 19.01
N GLN A 389 -11.35 22.34 19.47
CA GLN A 389 -11.05 20.95 19.85
C GLN A 389 -11.19 19.92 18.70
N ARG A 390 -11.20 20.40 17.45
CA ARG A 390 -11.36 19.63 16.21
C ARG A 390 -9.98 19.20 15.70
N TYR A 391 -9.35 18.32 16.47
CA TYR A 391 -7.95 17.97 16.33
C TYR A 391 -7.62 17.18 15.05
N GLU A 392 -8.58 16.45 14.47
CA GLU A 392 -8.42 15.73 13.20
C GLU A 392 -8.42 16.68 12.00
N GLU A 393 -9.33 17.65 11.97
CA GLU A 393 -9.34 18.68 10.91
C GLU A 393 -8.15 19.63 11.04
N ALA A 394 -7.74 19.96 12.28
CA ALA A 394 -6.50 20.69 12.53
C ALA A 394 -5.27 19.92 11.98
N LEU A 395 -5.24 18.60 12.14
CA LEU A 395 -4.22 17.75 11.52
C LEU A 395 -4.26 17.81 10.00
N GLY A 396 -5.43 17.65 9.39
CA GLY A 396 -5.59 17.72 7.93
C GLY A 396 -5.10 19.04 7.33
N GLN A 397 -5.31 20.17 8.02
CA GLN A 397 -4.75 21.47 7.59
C GLN A 397 -3.21 21.51 7.68
N LEU A 398 -2.61 20.92 8.73
CA LEU A 398 -1.15 20.85 8.83
C LEU A 398 -0.52 19.87 7.84
N GLU A 399 -1.24 18.83 7.42
CA GLU A 399 -0.78 17.93 6.35
C GLU A 399 -0.84 18.62 4.98
N GLN A 400 -1.88 19.42 4.71
CA GLN A 400 -1.95 20.28 3.52
C GLN A 400 -0.84 21.34 3.53
N LEU A 401 -0.55 21.95 4.68
CA LEU A 401 0.58 22.87 4.86
C LEU A 401 1.92 22.19 4.56
N LEU A 402 2.19 21.02 5.14
CA LEU A 402 3.45 20.29 4.95
C LEU A 402 3.61 19.71 3.54
N ALA A 403 2.52 19.55 2.77
CA ALA A 403 2.61 19.23 1.34
C ALA A 403 3.06 20.44 0.48
N VAL A 404 2.80 21.67 0.95
CA VAL A 404 3.21 22.95 0.32
C VAL A 404 4.58 23.43 0.82
N ASP A 405 4.91 23.14 2.08
CA ASP A 405 6.18 23.49 2.71
C ASP A 405 6.69 22.36 3.65
N PRO A 406 7.36 21.32 3.10
CA PRO A 406 7.84 20.17 3.88
C PRO A 406 8.87 20.50 4.97
N LEU A 407 9.49 21.68 4.93
CA LEU A 407 10.51 22.12 5.88
C LEU A 407 9.94 22.95 7.04
N ASN A 408 8.62 23.12 7.12
CA ASN A 408 7.96 23.95 8.12
C ASN A 408 8.04 23.36 9.54
N GLN A 409 9.06 23.75 10.30
CA GLN A 409 9.31 23.24 11.66
C GLN A 409 8.11 23.45 12.61
N ARG A 410 7.40 24.59 12.49
CA ARG A 410 6.22 24.89 13.33
C ARG A 410 5.08 23.92 13.06
N ALA A 411 4.78 23.68 11.78
CA ALA A 411 3.75 22.72 11.38
C ALA A 411 4.13 21.27 11.73
N MET A 412 5.39 20.87 11.59
CA MET A 412 5.87 19.54 12.01
C MET A 412 5.66 19.29 13.51
N ILE A 413 6.09 20.22 14.37
CA ILE A 413 5.95 20.10 15.83
C ILE A 413 4.47 20.07 16.23
N MET A 414 3.64 20.92 15.61
CA MET A 414 2.21 20.98 15.90
C MET A 414 1.47 19.73 15.41
N LYS A 415 1.82 19.18 14.23
CA LYS A 415 1.31 17.91 13.71
C LYS A 415 1.63 16.77 14.68
N GLN A 416 2.88 16.62 15.11
CA GLN A 416 3.25 15.59 16.09
C GLN A 416 2.46 15.74 17.40
N THR A 417 2.32 16.97 17.90
CA THR A 417 1.57 17.27 19.14
C THR A 417 0.09 16.89 19.02
N LEU A 418 -0.55 17.22 17.90
CA LEU A 418 -1.95 16.87 17.63
C LEU A 418 -2.14 15.37 17.39
N GLN A 419 -1.20 14.68 16.72
CA GLN A 419 -1.24 13.21 16.59
C GLN A 419 -1.20 12.53 17.96
N HIS A 420 -0.34 12.98 18.88
CA HIS A 420 -0.35 12.48 20.26
C HIS A 420 -1.66 12.80 20.99
N THR A 421 -2.30 13.94 20.70
CA THR A 421 -3.58 14.35 21.30
C THR A 421 -4.74 13.48 20.81
N VAL A 422 -4.88 13.28 19.49
CA VAL A 422 -5.90 12.40 18.89
C VAL A 422 -5.72 10.96 19.36
N ASN A 423 -4.49 10.43 19.32
CA ASN A 423 -4.20 9.06 19.79
C ASN A 423 -4.53 8.87 21.28
N TYR A 424 -4.34 9.91 22.12
CA TYR A 424 -4.72 9.86 23.53
C TYR A 424 -6.24 9.89 23.73
N ILE A 425 -6.97 10.69 22.94
CA ILE A 425 -8.44 10.74 22.96
C ILE A 425 -9.03 9.40 22.52
N GLU A 426 -8.50 8.79 21.47
CA GLU A 426 -8.96 7.47 21.00
C GLU A 426 -8.57 6.35 21.97
N GLN A 427 -7.37 6.38 22.55
CA GLN A 427 -6.99 5.45 23.63
C GLN A 427 -7.95 5.57 24.83
N ARG A 428 -8.34 6.80 25.21
CA ARG A 428 -9.33 7.07 26.25
C ARG A 428 -10.70 6.49 25.88
N ARG A 429 -11.18 6.73 24.66
CA ARG A 429 -12.46 6.19 24.15
C ARG A 429 -12.50 4.67 24.22
N ILE A 430 -11.45 4.01 23.71
CA ILE A 430 -11.30 2.54 23.74
C ILE A 430 -11.23 2.01 25.18
N GLN A 431 -10.53 2.70 26.09
CA GLN A 431 -10.47 2.27 27.50
C GLN A 431 -11.83 2.43 28.20
N ASP A 432 -12.56 3.52 27.94
CA ASP A 432 -13.89 3.76 28.53
C ASP A 432 -14.94 2.77 27.95
N GLU A 433 -14.79 2.35 26.68
CA GLU A 433 -15.53 1.25 26.03
C GLU A 433 -15.21 -0.12 26.68
N ILE A 434 -13.93 -0.47 26.83
CA ILE A 434 -13.48 -1.68 27.55
C ILE A 434 -14.02 -1.73 28.98
N ASN A 435 -13.99 -0.61 29.71
CA ASN A 435 -14.50 -0.53 31.08
C ASN A 435 -16.02 -0.80 31.15
N THR A 436 -16.76 -0.43 30.11
CA THR A 436 -18.21 -0.64 30.01
C THR A 436 -18.52 -2.12 29.73
N GLU A 437 -17.84 -2.72 28.76
CA GLU A 437 -17.98 -4.15 28.42
C GLU A 437 -17.53 -5.07 29.58
N GLU A 438 -16.42 -4.75 30.27
CA GLU A 438 -15.99 -5.50 31.46
C GLU A 438 -17.02 -5.40 32.60
N LEU A 439 -17.64 -4.23 32.78
CA LEU A 439 -18.70 -4.05 33.77
C LEU A 439 -19.97 -4.84 33.41
N GLU A 440 -20.40 -4.83 32.14
CA GLU A 440 -21.56 -5.59 31.69
C GLU A 440 -21.33 -7.10 31.83
N LEU A 441 -20.17 -7.60 31.39
CA LEU A 441 -19.75 -9.00 31.59
C LEU A 441 -19.72 -9.37 33.09
N MET A 442 -19.21 -8.47 33.96
CA MET A 442 -19.24 -8.72 35.41
C MET A 442 -20.67 -8.74 35.98
N MET A 443 -21.60 -7.96 35.43
CA MET A 443 -23.01 -7.99 35.83
C MET A 443 -23.72 -9.25 35.32
N ASP A 444 -23.45 -9.71 34.10
CA ASP A 444 -23.94 -10.97 33.55
C ASP A 444 -23.46 -12.18 34.39
N ILE A 445 -22.15 -12.26 34.68
CA ILE A 445 -21.58 -13.29 35.55
C ILE A 445 -22.23 -13.24 36.94
N LYS A 446 -22.44 -12.05 37.52
CA LYS A 446 -23.10 -11.89 38.82
C LYS A 446 -24.58 -12.29 38.79
N ARG A 447 -25.31 -12.02 37.70
CA ARG A 447 -26.68 -12.52 37.50
C ARG A 447 -26.69 -14.05 37.50
N ARG A 448 -25.91 -14.69 36.64
CA ARG A 448 -25.82 -16.16 36.54
C ARG A 448 -25.29 -16.85 37.81
N THR A 449 -24.61 -16.10 38.69
CA THR A 449 -24.18 -16.58 40.02
C THR A 449 -25.34 -16.65 41.03
N ILE A 450 -26.45 -15.96 40.79
CA ILE A 450 -27.69 -16.10 41.57
C ILE A 450 -28.40 -17.39 41.09
N PRO A 451 -28.67 -18.38 41.96
CA PRO A 451 -29.43 -19.56 41.56
C PRO A 451 -30.81 -19.17 41.00
N PHE A 452 -31.19 -19.81 39.89
CA PHE A 452 -32.45 -19.57 39.15
C PHE A 452 -32.62 -18.19 38.50
N ALA A 453 -31.55 -17.40 38.31
CA ALA A 453 -31.62 -16.03 37.79
C ALA A 453 -32.43 -15.84 36.49
N ASP A 454 -32.29 -16.77 35.54
CA ASP A 454 -33.01 -16.75 34.25
C ASP A 454 -34.16 -17.78 34.21
N GLU A 455 -34.24 -18.68 35.19
CA GLU A 455 -34.92 -19.99 35.09
C GLU A 455 -36.30 -20.03 35.76
N ILE A 456 -36.74 -18.96 36.42
CA ILE A 456 -38.13 -18.80 36.92
C ILE A 456 -38.73 -17.48 36.39
N ASN A 457 -38.79 -17.34 35.06
CA ASN A 457 -39.62 -16.33 34.40
C ASN A 457 -40.99 -16.92 34.04
N PHE A 458 -41.93 -16.90 35.00
CA PHE A 458 -43.33 -17.18 34.67
C PHE A 458 -43.82 -16.18 33.60
N PRO A 459 -44.36 -16.62 32.45
CA PRO A 459 -44.88 -15.71 31.45
C PRO A 459 -46.02 -14.87 32.04
N ARG A 460 -46.21 -13.63 31.59
CA ARG A 460 -47.17 -12.68 32.21
C ARG A 460 -48.62 -13.18 32.25
N ASN A 461 -48.97 -14.15 31.41
CA ASN A 461 -50.26 -14.83 31.36
C ASN A 461 -50.23 -16.27 31.92
N TRP A 462 -49.26 -16.62 32.78
CA TRP A 462 -49.14 -17.97 33.35
C TRP A 462 -50.45 -18.48 33.95
N LYS A 463 -51.21 -17.61 34.63
CA LYS A 463 -52.52 -17.94 35.21
C LYS A 463 -53.54 -18.37 34.14
N GLU A 464 -53.58 -17.68 33.00
CA GLU A 464 -54.45 -18.01 31.86
C GLU A 464 -54.00 -19.32 31.17
N ILE A 465 -52.69 -19.58 31.14
CA ILE A 465 -52.13 -20.83 30.63
C ILE A 465 -52.49 -22.00 31.57
N SER A 466 -52.41 -21.80 32.89
CA SER A 466 -52.85 -22.77 33.90
C SER A 466 -54.34 -23.05 33.81
N GLU A 467 -55.18 -22.01 33.79
CA GLU A 467 -56.65 -22.14 33.69
C GLU A 467 -57.07 -22.87 32.39
N ARG A 468 -56.39 -22.62 31.26
CA ARG A 468 -56.62 -23.38 30.01
C ARG A 468 -56.14 -24.84 30.08
N ARG A 469 -55.01 -25.12 30.76
CA ARG A 469 -54.52 -26.50 30.95
C ARG A 469 -55.45 -27.30 31.87
N GLU A 470 -55.93 -26.68 32.94
CA GLU A 470 -56.87 -27.28 33.89
C GLU A 470 -58.22 -27.58 33.22
N ALA A 471 -58.75 -26.65 32.41
CA ALA A 471 -59.93 -26.90 31.59
C ALA A 471 -59.72 -28.06 30.59
N ALA A 472 -58.58 -28.11 29.89
CA ALA A 472 -58.27 -29.18 28.95
C ALA A 472 -58.08 -30.55 29.62
N LEU A 473 -57.54 -30.60 30.84
CA LEU A 473 -57.43 -31.83 31.65
C LEU A 473 -58.80 -32.31 32.15
N ALA A 474 -59.70 -31.38 32.52
CA ALA A 474 -61.07 -31.70 32.87
C ALA A 474 -61.88 -32.20 31.66
N GLU A 475 -61.68 -31.62 30.47
CA GLU A 475 -62.35 -32.01 29.23
C GLU A 475 -61.79 -33.32 28.62
N ALA A 476 -60.53 -33.66 28.90
CA ALA A 476 -59.92 -34.94 28.55
C ALA A 476 -60.31 -36.10 29.49
N SER A 477 -60.90 -35.81 30.65
CA SER A 477 -61.31 -36.82 31.63
C SER A 477 -62.71 -37.35 31.31
N SER A 478 -62.84 -38.65 31.04
CA SER A 478 -64.16 -39.26 30.77
C SER A 478 -65.12 -39.08 31.95
N PRO A 479 -66.40 -38.70 31.73
CA PRO A 479 -67.39 -38.64 32.81
C PRO A 479 -67.56 -39.95 33.59
N ALA A 480 -67.27 -41.10 32.97
CA ALA A 480 -67.27 -42.40 33.63
C ALA A 480 -66.10 -42.55 34.63
N ASP A 481 -64.91 -42.05 34.27
CA ASP A 481 -63.72 -42.12 35.11
C ASP A 481 -63.82 -41.14 36.28
N ALA A 482 -64.44 -39.97 36.08
CA ALA A 482 -64.78 -39.07 37.18
C ALA A 482 -65.72 -39.74 38.21
N ALA A 483 -66.78 -40.42 37.74
CA ALA A 483 -67.72 -41.14 38.61
C ALA A 483 -67.06 -42.30 39.38
N ILE A 484 -66.13 -43.04 38.75
CA ILE A 484 -65.38 -44.11 39.42
C ILE A 484 -64.42 -43.56 40.48
N ASN A 485 -63.77 -42.42 40.19
CA ASN A 485 -62.94 -41.76 41.19
C ASN A 485 -63.77 -41.27 42.39
N GLU A 486 -64.98 -40.72 42.17
CA GLU A 486 -65.92 -40.40 43.27
C GLU A 486 -66.33 -41.64 44.08
N LEU A 487 -66.56 -42.79 43.43
CA LEU A 487 -66.86 -44.05 44.14
C LEU A 487 -65.66 -44.58 44.94
N LEU A 488 -64.45 -44.45 44.42
CA LEU A 488 -63.21 -44.82 45.11
C LEU A 488 -62.88 -43.90 46.29
N ASP A 489 -63.29 -42.63 46.25
CA ASP A 489 -63.05 -41.67 47.33
C ASP A 489 -64.11 -41.73 48.45
N LYS A 490 -65.09 -42.64 48.35
CA LYS A 490 -66.06 -42.91 49.43
C LYS A 490 -65.42 -43.72 50.56
N THR A 491 -65.80 -43.39 51.79
CA THR A 491 -65.45 -44.13 53.00
C THR A 491 -66.37 -45.33 53.20
N VAL A 492 -65.80 -46.50 53.46
CA VAL A 492 -66.56 -47.74 53.74
C VAL A 492 -65.96 -48.47 54.95
N ASP A 493 -66.77 -49.36 55.54
CA ASP A 493 -66.36 -50.36 56.52
C ASP A 493 -65.96 -51.66 55.79
N LEU A 494 -64.71 -52.09 55.94
CA LEU A 494 -64.19 -53.35 55.41
C LEU A 494 -63.66 -54.28 56.53
N SER A 495 -64.17 -54.12 57.75
CA SER A 495 -63.79 -54.90 58.95
C SER A 495 -64.18 -56.39 58.91
N ILE A 496 -64.72 -56.85 57.77
CA ILE A 496 -65.02 -58.25 57.49
C ILE A 496 -63.81 -59.02 56.93
N LEU A 497 -62.79 -58.32 56.44
CA LEU A 497 -61.56 -58.93 55.93
C LEU A 497 -60.73 -59.51 57.08
N THR A 498 -60.11 -60.67 56.86
CA THR A 498 -59.23 -61.36 57.80
C THR A 498 -57.91 -61.76 57.14
N GLU A 499 -56.89 -62.08 57.95
CA GLU A 499 -55.58 -62.52 57.45
C GLU A 499 -55.66 -63.71 56.47
N ASP A 500 -56.59 -64.65 56.72
CA ASP A 500 -56.84 -65.84 55.89
C ASP A 500 -57.59 -65.55 54.58
N THR A 501 -58.31 -64.42 54.47
CA THR A 501 -59.19 -64.09 53.32
C THR A 501 -58.39 -64.07 52.02
N THR A 502 -58.87 -64.73 50.96
CA THR A 502 -58.13 -64.77 49.68
C THR A 502 -58.17 -63.45 48.92
N LEU A 503 -57.18 -63.19 48.06
CA LEU A 503 -57.16 -61.99 47.22
C LEU A 503 -58.41 -61.88 46.32
N ALA A 504 -58.92 -63.01 45.81
CA ALA A 504 -60.16 -63.02 45.04
C ALA A 504 -61.38 -62.56 45.86
N GLU A 505 -61.55 -63.10 47.07
CA GLU A 505 -62.64 -62.72 47.98
C GLU A 505 -62.50 -61.26 48.45
N ALA A 506 -61.27 -60.82 48.77
CA ALA A 506 -61.00 -59.45 49.20
C ALA A 506 -61.36 -58.42 48.12
N ILE A 507 -61.08 -58.73 46.85
CA ILE A 507 -61.48 -57.88 45.72
C ILE A 507 -62.99 -57.91 45.51
N GLU A 508 -63.67 -59.05 45.65
CA GLU A 508 -65.14 -59.13 45.57
C GLU A 508 -65.82 -58.34 46.70
N ILE A 509 -65.27 -58.36 47.91
CA ILE A 509 -65.74 -57.56 49.05
C ILE A 509 -65.56 -56.06 48.76
N VAL A 510 -64.38 -55.63 48.28
CA VAL A 510 -64.14 -54.24 47.85
C VAL A 510 -65.05 -53.83 46.68
N GLN A 511 -65.38 -54.76 45.78
CA GLN A 511 -66.23 -54.49 44.63
C GLN A 511 -67.67 -54.16 45.04
N ASN A 512 -68.22 -54.90 46.01
CA ASN A 512 -69.59 -54.78 46.50
C ASN A 512 -69.73 -53.79 47.66
N ALA A 513 -68.63 -53.17 48.11
CA ALA A 513 -68.58 -52.21 49.21
C ALA A 513 -69.38 -50.91 48.96
N VAL A 514 -69.62 -50.56 47.70
CA VAL A 514 -70.35 -49.35 47.28
C VAL A 514 -71.50 -49.67 46.33
N SER A 515 -72.44 -48.72 46.21
CA SER A 515 -73.56 -48.81 45.26
C SER A 515 -73.52 -47.60 44.29
N PRO A 516 -73.49 -47.81 42.96
CA PRO A 516 -73.35 -49.11 42.29
C PRO A 516 -71.99 -49.77 42.61
N ALA A 517 -71.94 -51.10 42.47
CA ALA A 517 -70.71 -51.89 42.67
C ALA A 517 -69.61 -51.46 41.68
N LEU A 518 -68.35 -51.52 42.11
CA LEU A 518 -67.23 -51.07 41.28
C LEU A 518 -67.04 -51.96 40.04
N PRO A 519 -66.75 -51.39 38.85
CA PRO A 519 -66.40 -52.15 37.66
C PRO A 519 -64.92 -52.58 37.71
N ILE A 520 -64.57 -53.51 38.60
CA ILE A 520 -63.20 -54.02 38.76
C ILE A 520 -62.92 -55.17 37.78
N VAL A 521 -61.78 -55.11 37.11
CA VAL A 521 -61.23 -56.14 36.22
C VAL A 521 -59.83 -56.51 36.72
N VAL A 522 -59.65 -57.76 37.15
CA VAL A 522 -58.34 -58.26 37.62
C VAL A 522 -57.68 -59.07 36.51
N TYR A 523 -56.49 -58.68 36.07
CA TYR A 523 -55.78 -59.34 35.00
C TYR A 523 -54.93 -60.51 35.52
N TRP A 524 -55.62 -61.54 36.02
CA TRP A 524 -55.03 -62.70 36.68
C TRP A 524 -53.84 -63.39 35.96
N PRO A 525 -53.78 -63.50 34.62
CA PRO A 525 -52.60 -64.06 33.96
C PRO A 525 -51.33 -63.26 34.23
N ASP A 526 -51.40 -61.92 34.22
CA ASP A 526 -50.27 -61.05 34.56
C ASP A 526 -49.85 -61.20 36.03
N LEU A 527 -50.81 -61.35 36.95
CA LEU A 527 -50.50 -61.58 38.36
C LEU A 527 -49.80 -62.93 38.59
N GLN A 528 -50.22 -63.98 37.86
CA GLN A 528 -49.63 -65.31 37.98
C GLN A 528 -48.26 -65.40 37.28
N ASP A 529 -48.13 -64.86 36.05
CA ASP A 529 -46.91 -64.97 35.24
C ASP A 529 -45.80 -64.01 35.70
N ASN A 530 -46.14 -62.78 36.12
CA ASN A 530 -45.15 -61.73 36.42
C ASN A 530 -44.98 -61.45 37.93
N ALA A 531 -46.02 -61.62 38.76
CA ALA A 531 -45.91 -61.43 40.22
C ALA A 531 -45.81 -62.74 41.02
N PHE A 532 -46.15 -63.89 40.42
CA PHE A 532 -46.31 -65.20 41.06
C PHE A 532 -47.44 -65.23 42.12
N ILE A 533 -48.53 -64.50 41.87
CA ILE A 533 -49.68 -64.38 42.78
C ILE A 533 -50.89 -65.11 42.17
N GLU A 534 -51.32 -66.20 42.82
CA GLU A 534 -52.53 -66.95 42.45
C GLU A 534 -53.79 -66.40 43.15
N ARG A 535 -54.97 -66.90 42.79
CA ARG A 535 -56.27 -66.30 43.20
C ARG A 535 -56.62 -66.53 44.66
N ASP A 536 -56.19 -67.66 45.19
CA ASP A 536 -56.40 -68.18 46.53
C ASP A 536 -55.29 -67.81 47.52
N VAL A 537 -54.34 -66.97 47.12
CA VAL A 537 -53.35 -66.37 48.02
C VAL A 537 -54.07 -65.50 49.06
N SER A 538 -53.95 -65.86 50.34
CA SER A 538 -54.48 -65.08 51.47
C SER A 538 -53.84 -63.69 51.56
N ILE A 539 -54.63 -62.68 51.92
CA ILE A 539 -54.17 -61.27 51.92
C ILE A 539 -53.20 -60.92 53.05
N GLY A 540 -53.10 -61.75 54.11
CA GLY A 540 -52.17 -61.53 55.22
C GLY A 540 -52.43 -60.25 56.02
N LEU A 541 -53.68 -59.75 55.98
CA LEU A 541 -54.08 -58.42 56.44
C LEU A 541 -55.39 -58.49 57.23
N ASP A 542 -55.34 -58.17 58.53
CA ASP A 542 -56.53 -58.02 59.37
C ASP A 542 -57.31 -56.74 58.99
N GLY A 543 -58.59 -56.91 58.64
CA GLY A 543 -59.51 -55.83 58.31
C GLY A 543 -59.98 -55.01 59.50
N ALA A 544 -59.71 -55.39 60.76
CA ALA A 544 -60.20 -54.69 61.95
C ALA A 544 -59.83 -53.19 62.04
N GLY A 545 -58.81 -52.74 61.28
CA GLY A 545 -58.45 -51.32 61.13
C GLY A 545 -59.28 -50.53 60.11
N PHE A 546 -60.15 -51.19 59.32
CA PHE A 546 -60.83 -50.63 58.14
C PHE A 546 -62.31 -50.27 58.36
N GLY A 547 -62.74 -50.05 59.61
CA GLY A 547 -64.12 -49.66 59.94
C GLY A 547 -64.59 -48.30 59.40
N ASN A 548 -63.67 -47.47 58.90
CA ASN A 548 -63.97 -46.22 58.20
C ASN A 548 -62.75 -45.80 57.36
N ILE A 549 -62.59 -46.42 56.18
CA ILE A 549 -61.46 -46.19 55.28
C ILE A 549 -61.93 -45.76 53.90
N VAL A 550 -61.20 -44.85 53.26
CA VAL A 550 -61.42 -44.47 51.84
C VAL A 550 -61.12 -45.67 50.95
N LEU A 551 -62.07 -46.05 50.09
CA LEU A 551 -62.02 -47.30 49.32
C LEU A 551 -60.77 -47.41 48.42
N ARG A 552 -60.31 -46.30 47.84
CA ARG A 552 -59.04 -46.15 47.13
C ARG A 552 -57.83 -46.57 47.95
N VAL A 553 -57.81 -46.18 49.23
CA VAL A 553 -56.70 -46.48 50.16
C VAL A 553 -56.78 -47.93 50.60
N ALA A 554 -57.98 -48.45 50.89
CA ALA A 554 -58.16 -49.86 51.24
C ALA A 554 -57.71 -50.80 50.11
N LEU A 555 -58.16 -50.56 48.88
CA LEU A 555 -57.73 -51.32 47.71
C LEU A 555 -56.20 -51.25 47.53
N SER A 556 -55.60 -50.07 47.68
CA SER A 556 -54.15 -49.92 47.63
C SER A 556 -53.43 -50.73 48.72
N ARG A 557 -53.96 -50.79 49.95
CA ARG A 557 -53.35 -51.56 51.06
C ARG A 557 -53.50 -53.07 50.87
N ILE A 558 -54.61 -53.55 50.34
CA ILE A 558 -54.82 -54.98 50.03
C ILE A 558 -53.82 -55.44 48.96
N LEU A 559 -53.66 -54.64 47.88
CA LEU A 559 -52.71 -54.95 46.81
C LEU A 559 -51.25 -54.83 47.28
N GLU A 560 -50.93 -53.84 48.10
CA GLU A 560 -49.61 -53.68 48.74
C GLU A 560 -49.27 -54.88 49.63
N ALA A 561 -50.20 -55.33 50.48
CA ALA A 561 -50.01 -56.47 51.38
C ALA A 561 -49.66 -57.75 50.61
N VAL A 562 -50.43 -58.13 49.58
CA VAL A 562 -50.12 -59.32 48.78
C VAL A 562 -48.83 -59.14 47.98
N SER A 563 -48.58 -57.94 47.42
CA SER A 563 -47.34 -57.68 46.69
C SER A 563 -46.09 -57.79 47.55
N SER A 564 -46.18 -57.62 48.87
CA SER A 564 -45.03 -57.73 49.79
C SER A 564 -44.46 -59.15 49.89
N GLY A 565 -45.22 -60.18 49.47
CA GLY A 565 -44.74 -61.56 49.30
C GLY A 565 -44.47 -61.97 47.85
N GLY A 566 -44.76 -61.11 46.87
CA GLY A 566 -44.60 -61.38 45.44
C GLY A 566 -43.30 -60.82 44.84
N PHE A 567 -43.08 -61.10 43.55
CA PHE A 567 -41.88 -60.61 42.84
C PHE A 567 -42.08 -59.25 42.14
N ALA A 568 -43.32 -58.77 42.00
CA ALA A 568 -43.66 -57.52 41.34
C ALA A 568 -44.70 -56.72 42.15
N GLU A 569 -44.56 -55.40 42.16
CA GLU A 569 -45.52 -54.52 42.84
C GLU A 569 -46.87 -54.50 42.11
N LEU A 570 -47.96 -54.66 42.86
CA LEU A 570 -49.32 -54.56 42.34
C LEU A 570 -49.83 -53.11 42.35
N GLY A 571 -50.80 -52.81 41.48
CA GLY A 571 -51.48 -51.52 41.47
C GLY A 571 -52.83 -51.59 40.79
N PHE A 572 -53.45 -50.42 40.60
CA PHE A 572 -54.66 -50.29 39.80
C PHE A 572 -54.71 -48.95 39.06
N VAL A 573 -55.43 -48.92 37.94
CA VAL A 573 -55.77 -47.70 37.18
C VAL A 573 -57.27 -47.68 36.92
N ALA A 574 -57.91 -46.53 37.10
CA ALA A 574 -59.27 -46.26 36.65
C ALA A 574 -59.22 -45.57 35.29
N GLN A 575 -59.76 -46.22 34.25
CA GLN A 575 -59.79 -45.74 32.87
C GLN A 575 -60.97 -46.35 32.11
N GLU A 576 -61.56 -45.57 31.19
CA GLU A 576 -62.63 -45.99 30.27
C GLU A 576 -63.87 -46.57 30.97
N GLY A 577 -64.12 -46.17 32.22
CA GLY A 577 -65.24 -46.67 33.01
C GLY A 577 -64.98 -48.03 33.67
N THR A 578 -63.72 -48.44 33.85
CA THR A 578 -63.33 -49.64 34.59
C THR A 578 -62.11 -49.40 35.50
N ILE A 579 -61.96 -50.23 36.54
CA ILE A 579 -60.74 -50.30 37.36
C ILE A 579 -59.97 -51.56 36.96
N THR A 580 -58.82 -51.40 36.33
CA THR A 580 -57.94 -52.54 36.00
C THR A 580 -56.92 -52.75 37.12
N ILE A 581 -56.81 -53.98 37.61
CA ILE A 581 -55.82 -54.44 38.59
C ILE A 581 -54.82 -55.37 37.89
N ALA A 582 -53.54 -55.02 37.95
CA ALA A 582 -52.41 -55.74 37.34
C ALA A 582 -51.10 -55.38 38.09
N THR A 583 -49.97 -55.93 37.64
CA THR A 583 -48.63 -55.44 38.04
C THR A 583 -48.42 -54.00 37.56
N LYS A 584 -47.60 -53.23 38.29
CA LYS A 584 -47.34 -51.82 37.93
C LYS A 584 -46.65 -51.64 36.57
N GLU A 585 -46.00 -52.67 36.03
CA GLU A 585 -45.40 -52.64 34.69
C GLU A 585 -46.42 -52.91 33.57
N ALA A 586 -47.47 -53.70 33.84
CA ALA A 586 -48.53 -54.00 32.88
C ALA A 586 -49.68 -52.97 32.86
N LEU A 587 -49.80 -52.13 33.90
CA LEU A 587 -50.77 -51.04 33.93
C LEU A 587 -50.41 -49.93 32.93
N PRO A 588 -51.39 -49.33 32.23
CA PRO A 588 -51.12 -48.20 31.34
C PRO A 588 -50.55 -47.04 32.14
N THR A 589 -49.34 -46.60 31.80
CA THR A 589 -48.65 -45.53 32.52
C THR A 589 -49.40 -44.22 32.32
N ASN A 590 -50.01 -43.69 33.38
CA ASN A 590 -50.59 -42.34 33.36
C ASN A 590 -49.46 -41.31 33.18
N LEU A 591 -49.25 -40.89 31.93
CA LEU A 591 -48.22 -39.94 31.52
C LEU A 591 -48.58 -38.52 31.98
N VAL A 592 -48.39 -38.26 33.28
CA VAL A 592 -48.46 -36.92 33.84
C VAL A 592 -47.37 -36.08 33.17
N THR A 593 -47.79 -35.20 32.26
CA THR A 593 -46.89 -34.39 31.42
C THR A 593 -46.30 -33.23 32.23
N ASN A 594 -45.35 -33.57 33.10
CA ASN A 594 -44.55 -32.63 33.88
C ASN A 594 -43.57 -31.89 32.96
N MET A 595 -44.07 -30.83 32.31
CA MET A 595 -43.21 -29.79 31.74
C MET A 595 -42.68 -28.90 32.88
N TYR A 596 -41.36 -28.85 33.00
CA TYR A 596 -40.66 -27.76 33.68
C TYR A 596 -40.78 -26.47 32.85
#